data_AF-A0A8B6T4T0-F1
#
_entry.id   AF-A0A8B6T4T0-F1
#
_cell.length_a   1.000
_cell.length_b   1.000
_cell.length_c   1.000
_cell.angle_alpha   90.00
_cell.angle_beta   90.00
_cell.angle_gamma   90.00
#
_symmetry.space_group_name_H-M   'P 1'
#
loop_
_entity.id
_entity.type
_entity.pdbx_description
1 polymer ?
#
loop_
_entity_poly.entity_id
_entity_poly.type
_entity_poly.pdbx_seq_one_letter_code
_entity_poly.pdbx_strand_id
1 'polypeptide(L)'
;FAELWVGTHPNCPSKIADGNAQLLEDFLKQPENKKTYFSEAHQATIFRDTVPYLLKILSIRTALSIQAHPCKKLAEELHAARPDKYKDPNHKPELICALTSFEALCCFRPLGAIIAYLKRIPELAELVGADAVLGQYMMAPESALP
;
A
#
# COMPACT_ATOMS: atom_id res chain seq x y z
N PHE A 1 2.74 -20.89 -4.18
CA PHE A 1 1.93 -20.15 -3.19
C PHE A 1 2.34 -18.69 -3.25
N ALA A 2 1.40 -17.75 -3.32
CA ALA A 2 1.72 -16.33 -3.54
C ALA A 2 1.76 -15.53 -2.23
N GLU A 3 0.76 -15.68 -1.37
CA GLU A 3 0.63 -14.90 -0.14
C GLU A 3 0.28 -15.80 1.04
N LEU A 4 0.94 -15.58 2.19
CA LEU A 4 0.48 -16.03 3.50
C LEU A 4 -0.02 -14.83 4.28
N TRP A 5 -1.24 -14.90 4.81
CA TRP A 5 -1.90 -13.81 5.52
C TRP A 5 -1.93 -14.10 7.01
N VAL A 6 -1.56 -13.12 7.83
CA VAL A 6 -1.61 -13.20 9.28
C VAL A 6 -2.37 -11.98 9.80
N GLY A 7 -3.50 -12.22 10.45
CA GLY A 7 -4.37 -11.19 11.00
C GLY A 7 -5.84 -11.59 11.04
N THR A 8 -6.70 -10.58 11.12
CA THR A 8 -8.15 -10.73 11.32
C THR A 8 -8.95 -10.37 10.06
N HIS A 9 -8.32 -10.45 8.88
CA HIS A 9 -8.98 -10.06 7.64
C HIS A 9 -10.06 -11.08 7.22
N PRO A 10 -11.28 -10.65 6.88
CA PRO A 10 -12.42 -11.56 6.64
C PRO A 10 -12.22 -12.52 5.47
N ASN A 11 -11.53 -12.10 4.41
CA ASN A 11 -11.27 -12.96 3.24
C ASN A 11 -10.29 -14.11 3.50
N CYS A 12 -9.43 -14.01 4.53
CA CYS A 12 -8.45 -15.05 4.86
C CYS A 12 -8.15 -14.99 6.37
N PRO A 13 -9.10 -15.40 7.22
CA PRO A 13 -8.97 -15.23 8.66
C PRO A 13 -7.94 -16.21 9.21
N SER A 14 -7.06 -15.72 10.09
CA SER A 14 -6.11 -16.57 10.81
C SER A 14 -6.79 -17.37 11.91
N LYS A 15 -6.15 -18.49 12.30
CA LYS A 15 -6.61 -19.37 13.38
C LYS A 15 -5.53 -19.53 14.43
N ILE A 16 -5.94 -19.74 15.68
CA ILE A 16 -5.03 -20.08 16.77
C ILE A 16 -4.47 -21.48 16.54
N ALA A 17 -3.17 -21.63 16.78
CA ALA A 17 -2.44 -22.90 16.61
C ALA A 17 -2.55 -23.79 17.86
N ASP A 18 -3.74 -23.88 18.46
CA ASP A 18 -4.03 -24.68 19.66
C ASP A 18 -4.70 -26.04 19.35
N GLY A 19 -4.88 -26.35 18.05
CA GLY A 19 -5.57 -27.55 17.59
C GLY A 19 -7.09 -27.43 17.53
N ASN A 20 -7.70 -26.40 18.14
CA ASN A 20 -9.15 -26.17 18.11
C ASN A 20 -9.59 -25.35 16.90
N ALA A 21 -8.64 -24.84 16.10
CA ALA A 21 -8.90 -24.08 14.89
C ALA A 21 -9.77 -22.83 15.13
N GLN A 22 -9.76 -22.28 16.34
CA GLN A 22 -10.47 -21.06 16.72
C GLN A 22 -9.98 -19.89 15.87
N LEU A 23 -10.88 -19.04 15.38
CA LEU A 23 -10.50 -17.83 14.66
C LEU A 23 -9.76 -16.87 15.59
N LEU A 24 -8.69 -16.24 15.07
CA LEU A 24 -7.92 -15.24 15.79
C LEU A 24 -8.80 -14.08 16.26
N GLU A 25 -9.77 -13.66 15.43
CA GLU A 25 -10.69 -12.57 15.78
C GLU A 25 -11.56 -12.90 17.00
N ASP A 26 -12.11 -14.13 17.05
CA ASP A 26 -12.93 -14.57 18.18
C ASP A 26 -12.11 -14.74 19.45
N PHE A 27 -10.87 -15.24 19.32
CA PHE A 27 -9.93 -15.32 20.42
C PHE A 27 -9.63 -13.93 21.01
N LEU A 28 -9.38 -12.93 20.17
CA LEU A 28 -9.05 -11.56 20.58
C LEU A 28 -10.25 -10.80 21.19
N LYS A 29 -11.49 -11.19 20.88
CA LYS A 29 -12.71 -10.59 21.45
C LYS A 29 -12.99 -11.02 22.89
N GLN A 30 -12.37 -12.11 23.37
CA GLN A 30 -12.58 -12.57 24.75
C GLN A 30 -12.06 -11.52 25.76
N PRO A 31 -12.77 -11.21 26.85
CA PRO A 31 -12.44 -10.09 27.75
C PRO A 31 -11.01 -10.10 28.29
N GLU A 32 -10.48 -11.28 28.63
CA GLU A 32 -9.11 -11.42 29.15
C GLU A 32 -8.08 -11.14 28.04
N ASN A 33 -8.19 -11.83 26.90
CA ASN A 33 -7.28 -11.65 25.76
C ASN A 33 -7.31 -10.20 25.23
N LYS A 34 -8.51 -9.61 25.14
CA LYS A 34 -8.72 -8.23 24.72
C LYS A 34 -7.88 -7.25 25.54
N LYS A 35 -7.89 -7.39 26.87
CA LYS A 35 -7.08 -6.56 27.78
C LYS A 35 -5.59 -6.85 27.68
N THR A 36 -5.21 -8.09 27.39
CA THR A 36 -3.81 -8.49 27.24
C THR A 36 -3.17 -7.96 25.95
N TYR A 37 -3.87 -8.04 24.82
CA TYR A 37 -3.28 -7.77 23.50
C TYR A 37 -3.58 -6.36 22.96
N PHE A 38 -4.56 -5.65 23.51
CA PHE A 38 -4.94 -4.32 23.06
C PHE A 38 -4.90 -3.30 24.19
N SER A 39 -4.25 -2.17 23.93
CA SER A 39 -4.30 -1.01 24.82
C SER A 39 -5.68 -0.36 24.82
N GLU A 40 -5.99 0.40 25.88
CA GLU A 40 -7.21 1.21 25.96
C GLU A 40 -7.32 2.19 24.76
N ALA A 41 -6.19 2.75 24.33
CA ALA A 41 -6.13 3.63 23.17
C ALA A 41 -6.57 2.92 21.87
N HIS A 42 -6.14 1.67 21.64
CA HIS A 42 -6.59 0.89 20.48
C HIS A 42 -8.09 0.62 20.54
N GLN A 43 -8.59 0.31 21.73
CA GLN A 43 -10.01 0.02 21.97
C GLN A 43 -10.93 1.23 21.75
N ALA A 44 -10.40 2.44 21.83
CA ALA A 44 -11.12 3.67 21.49
C ALA A 44 -11.19 3.95 19.98
N THR A 45 -10.53 3.15 19.13
CA THR A 45 -10.53 3.34 17.67
C THR A 45 -11.65 2.59 16.95
N ILE A 46 -11.80 2.86 15.65
CA ILE A 46 -12.67 2.08 14.76
C ILE A 46 -12.21 0.61 14.60
N PHE A 47 -10.95 0.31 14.93
CA PHE A 47 -10.35 -1.03 14.81
C PHE A 47 -10.42 -1.85 16.09
N ARG A 48 -11.20 -1.41 17.09
CA ARG A 48 -11.43 -2.15 18.33
C ARG A 48 -11.74 -3.62 18.03
N ASP A 49 -11.20 -4.51 18.85
CA ASP A 49 -11.37 -5.97 18.73
C ASP A 49 -10.82 -6.62 17.45
N THR A 50 -10.07 -5.87 16.64
CA THR A 50 -9.40 -6.38 15.43
C THR A 50 -7.94 -5.97 15.40
N VAL A 51 -7.15 -6.65 14.58
CA VAL A 51 -5.76 -6.25 14.32
C VAL A 51 -5.78 -5.12 13.27
N PRO A 52 -5.23 -3.92 13.58
CA PRO A 52 -5.36 -2.74 12.72
C PRO A 52 -4.42 -2.77 11.49
N TYR A 53 -3.79 -3.91 11.22
CA TYR A 53 -2.92 -4.16 10.08
C TYR A 53 -3.10 -5.60 9.60
N LEU A 54 -2.68 -5.84 8.37
CA LEU A 54 -2.61 -7.17 7.78
C LEU A 54 -1.15 -7.48 7.47
N LEU A 55 -0.58 -8.46 8.17
CA LEU A 55 0.74 -8.96 7.85
C LEU A 55 0.64 -9.95 6.69
N LYS A 56 1.53 -9.80 5.70
CA LYS A 56 1.66 -10.74 4.59
C LYS A 56 3.09 -11.20 4.41
N ILE A 57 3.26 -12.47 4.08
CA ILE A 57 4.50 -12.98 3.48
C ILE A 57 4.21 -13.23 2.00
N LEU A 58 4.95 -12.55 1.13
CA LEU A 58 4.78 -12.63 -0.31
C LEU A 58 5.89 -13.48 -0.94
N SER A 59 5.51 -14.43 -1.78
CA SER A 59 6.42 -15.19 -2.65
C SER A 59 6.13 -14.78 -4.10
N ILE A 60 6.97 -13.87 -4.60
CA ILE A 60 6.74 -13.16 -5.86
C ILE A 60 7.56 -13.85 -6.97
N ARG A 61 6.86 -14.45 -7.93
CA ARG A 61 7.48 -15.07 -9.12
C ARG A 61 7.52 -14.15 -10.34
N THR A 62 6.55 -13.25 -10.45
CA THR A 62 6.38 -12.32 -11.58
C THR A 62 6.05 -10.94 -11.05
N ALA A 63 6.39 -9.91 -11.83
CA ALA A 63 6.06 -8.53 -11.47
C ALA A 63 4.55 -8.35 -11.20
N LEU A 64 4.23 -7.62 -10.14
CA LEU A 64 2.87 -7.24 -9.79
C LEU A 64 2.49 -5.94 -10.53
N SER A 65 1.21 -5.55 -10.45
CA SER A 65 0.77 -4.28 -11.03
C SER A 65 1.47 -3.09 -10.35
N ILE A 66 1.70 -2.03 -11.13
CA ILE A 66 2.10 -0.73 -10.57
C ILE A 66 0.88 -0.18 -9.82
N GLN A 67 1.09 0.23 -8.57
CA GLN A 67 0.03 0.62 -7.66
C GLN A 67 0.35 1.97 -7.00
N ALA A 68 -0.72 2.71 -6.72
CA ALA A 68 -0.70 3.88 -5.86
C ALA A 68 -1.93 3.82 -4.95
N HIS A 69 -1.76 4.23 -3.70
CA HIS A 69 -2.85 4.27 -2.73
C HIS A 69 -3.25 5.73 -2.45
N PRO A 70 -4.55 6.06 -2.48
CA PRO A 70 -4.99 7.40 -2.17
C PRO A 70 -4.69 7.73 -0.70
N CYS A 71 -4.46 9.02 -0.43
CA CYS A 71 -4.47 9.52 0.93
C CYS A 71 -5.89 9.42 1.52
N LYS A 72 -6.04 9.59 2.84
CA LYS A 72 -7.30 9.35 3.56
C LYS A 72 -8.47 10.14 2.97
N LYS A 73 -8.28 11.45 2.75
CA LYS A 73 -9.29 12.34 2.17
C LYS A 73 -9.75 11.86 0.78
N LEU A 74 -8.80 11.51 -0.09
CA LEU A 74 -9.12 11.04 -1.43
C LEU A 74 -9.79 9.66 -1.40
N ALA A 75 -9.42 8.78 -0.47
CA ALA A 75 -10.07 7.47 -0.30
C ALA A 75 -11.55 7.61 0.07
N GLU A 76 -11.90 8.55 0.94
CA GLU A 76 -13.28 8.86 1.32
C GLU A 76 -14.10 9.34 0.11
N GLU A 77 -13.55 10.28 -0.67
CA GLU A 77 -14.18 10.81 -1.88
C GLU A 77 -14.40 9.72 -2.94
N LEU A 78 -13.38 8.89 -3.18
CA LEU A 78 -13.42 7.81 -4.16
C LEU A 78 -14.37 6.68 -3.75
N HIS A 79 -14.41 6.32 -2.47
CA HIS A 79 -15.36 5.33 -1.94
C HIS A 79 -16.81 5.80 -2.08
N ALA A 80 -17.09 7.07 -1.75
CA ALA A 80 -18.42 7.64 -1.90
C ALA A 80 -18.87 7.70 -3.37
N ALA A 81 -17.96 8.05 -4.28
CA ALA A 81 -18.28 8.17 -5.72
C ALA A 81 -18.36 6.82 -6.44
N ARG A 82 -17.50 5.86 -6.06
CA ARG A 82 -17.29 4.59 -6.77
C ARG A 82 -17.08 3.41 -5.79
N PRO A 83 -18.09 3.07 -4.97
CA PRO A 83 -17.98 1.99 -3.99
C PRO A 83 -17.81 0.60 -4.63
N ASP A 84 -18.16 0.47 -5.92
CA ASP A 84 -17.89 -0.73 -6.72
C ASP A 84 -16.38 -0.99 -6.90
N LYS A 85 -15.57 0.08 -6.97
CA LYS A 85 -14.12 0.02 -7.19
C LYS A 85 -13.31 0.20 -5.90
N TYR A 86 -13.69 1.16 -5.07
CA TYR A 86 -13.01 1.46 -3.81
C TYR A 86 -13.82 0.85 -2.68
N LYS A 87 -13.33 -0.25 -2.10
CA LYS A 87 -14.12 -1.09 -1.19
C LYS A 87 -14.32 -0.48 0.19
N ASP A 88 -13.47 0.46 0.57
CA ASP A 88 -13.51 1.15 1.85
C ASP A 88 -12.98 2.58 1.72
N PRO A 89 -13.27 3.47 2.68
CA PRO A 89 -12.84 4.87 2.66
C PRO A 89 -11.48 5.08 3.32
N ASN A 90 -10.60 4.07 3.41
CA ASN A 90 -9.34 4.18 4.15
C ASN A 90 -8.12 4.36 3.25
N HIS A 91 -7.11 5.07 3.77
CA HIS A 91 -5.78 5.00 3.19
C HIS A 91 -5.16 3.62 3.40
N LYS A 92 -4.17 3.27 2.58
CA LYS A 92 -3.47 1.99 2.69
C LYS A 92 -1.97 2.20 2.75
N PRO A 93 -1.44 2.62 3.93
CA PRO A 93 0.00 2.65 4.13
C PRO A 93 0.55 1.22 4.10
N GLU A 94 1.65 1.00 3.38
CA GLU A 94 2.31 -0.29 3.27
C GLU A 94 3.78 -0.16 3.66
N LEU A 95 4.31 -1.18 4.33
CA LEU A 95 5.72 -1.29 4.67
C LEU A 95 6.22 -2.64 4.14
N ILE A 96 7.35 -2.62 3.44
CA ILE A 96 7.97 -3.80 2.85
C ILE A 96 9.28 -4.11 3.58
N CYS A 97 9.44 -5.37 3.98
CA CYS A 97 10.68 -5.90 4.53
C CYS A 97 11.14 -7.07 3.65
N ALA A 98 12.36 -6.98 3.11
CA ALA A 98 12.91 -8.01 2.23
C ALA A 98 13.42 -9.21 3.04
N LEU A 99 12.83 -10.39 2.83
CA LEU A 99 13.28 -11.66 3.42
C LEU A 99 14.34 -12.36 2.56
N THR A 100 14.33 -12.08 1.26
CA THR A 100 15.31 -12.51 0.25
C THR A 100 15.68 -11.31 -0.61
N SER A 101 16.60 -11.47 -1.57
CA SER A 101 16.80 -10.47 -2.63
C SER A 101 15.45 -10.07 -3.23
N PHE A 102 15.22 -8.77 -3.32
CA PHE A 102 13.94 -8.19 -3.66
C PHE A 102 14.15 -6.94 -4.52
N GLU A 103 13.34 -6.81 -5.56
CA GLU A 103 13.34 -5.66 -6.48
C GLU A 103 11.95 -5.02 -6.49
N ALA A 104 11.92 -3.69 -6.49
CA ALA A 104 10.68 -2.94 -6.57
C ALA A 104 10.85 -1.62 -7.33
N LEU A 105 9.75 -1.17 -7.93
CA LEU A 105 9.58 0.22 -8.33
C LEU A 105 8.99 0.98 -7.14
N CYS A 106 9.64 2.07 -6.75
CA CYS A 106 9.18 2.91 -5.65
C CYS A 106 9.43 4.37 -6.00
N CYS A 107 8.35 5.15 -6.04
CA CYS A 107 8.35 6.57 -6.39
C CYS A 107 8.95 6.88 -7.78
N PHE A 108 8.94 8.17 -8.12
CA PHE A 108 9.61 8.63 -9.33
C PHE A 108 11.12 8.68 -9.14
N ARG A 109 11.84 8.51 -10.25
CA ARG A 109 13.28 8.80 -10.28
C ARG A 109 13.54 10.30 -10.09
N PRO A 110 14.74 10.69 -9.63
CA PRO A 110 15.15 12.09 -9.67
C PRO A 110 15.01 12.66 -11.07
N LEU A 111 14.61 13.93 -11.16
CA LEU A 111 14.28 14.59 -12.42
C LEU A 111 15.41 14.48 -13.46
N GLY A 112 16.67 14.70 -13.08
CA GLY A 112 17.80 14.61 -14.00
C GLY A 112 17.93 13.22 -14.65
N ALA A 113 17.59 12.16 -13.91
CA ALA A 113 17.55 10.81 -14.47
C ALA A 113 16.40 10.66 -15.46
N ILE A 114 15.20 11.17 -15.15
CA ILE A 114 14.05 11.17 -16.07
C ILE A 114 14.42 11.86 -17.38
N ILE A 115 15.03 13.05 -17.32
CA ILE A 115 15.48 13.79 -18.50
C ILE A 115 16.50 12.98 -19.31
N ALA A 116 17.46 12.34 -18.64
CA ALA A 116 18.44 11.49 -19.31
C ALA A 116 17.79 10.30 -20.03
N TYR A 117 16.75 9.69 -19.43
CA TYR A 117 15.98 8.62 -20.08
C TYR A 117 15.20 9.13 -21.29
N LEU A 118 14.57 10.30 -21.21
CA LEU A 118 13.87 10.91 -22.36
C LEU A 118 14.82 11.17 -23.52
N LYS A 119 16.02 11.71 -23.26
CA LYS A 119 17.04 11.92 -24.31
C LYS A 119 17.54 10.61 -24.92
N ARG A 120 17.55 9.53 -24.14
CA ARG A 120 18.11 8.23 -24.53
C ARG A 120 17.11 7.31 -25.25
N ILE A 121 15.81 7.46 -25.00
CA ILE A 121 14.76 6.56 -25.50
C ILE A 121 13.78 7.37 -26.36
N PRO A 122 13.97 7.40 -27.69
CA PRO A 122 13.15 8.21 -28.60
C PRO A 122 11.65 7.90 -28.54
N GLU A 123 11.27 6.63 -28.39
CA GLU A 123 9.87 6.22 -28.33
C GLU A 123 9.18 6.76 -27.08
N LEU A 124 9.90 6.80 -25.96
CA LEU A 124 9.40 7.40 -24.72
C LEU A 124 9.30 8.92 -24.87
N ALA A 125 10.30 9.55 -25.51
CA ALA A 125 10.30 10.98 -25.75
C ALA A 125 9.12 11.43 -26.64
N GLU A 126 8.86 10.69 -27.72
CA GLU A 126 7.74 10.93 -28.61
C GLU A 126 6.41 10.74 -27.87
N LEU A 127 6.25 9.65 -27.12
CA LEU A 127 5.03 9.33 -26.38
C LEU A 127 4.61 10.45 -25.41
N VAL A 128 5.58 11.11 -24.77
CA VAL A 128 5.30 12.16 -23.78
C VAL A 128 5.43 13.58 -24.34
N GLY A 129 5.75 13.75 -25.62
CA GLY A 129 6.01 15.07 -26.21
C GLY A 129 7.18 15.80 -25.55
N ALA A 130 8.30 15.10 -25.35
CA ALA A 130 9.41 15.56 -24.50
C ALA A 130 9.98 16.92 -24.88
N ASP A 131 10.02 17.29 -26.17
CA ASP A 131 10.52 18.61 -26.59
C ASP A 131 9.70 19.76 -26.00
N ALA A 132 8.38 19.60 -25.91
CA ALA A 132 7.49 20.59 -25.31
C ALA A 132 7.62 20.61 -23.77
N VAL A 133 7.73 19.43 -23.15
CA VAL A 133 7.81 19.29 -21.69
C VAL A 133 9.16 19.78 -21.14
N LEU A 134 10.26 19.40 -21.78
CA LEU A 134 11.61 19.81 -21.37
C LEU A 134 11.84 21.31 -21.59
N GLY A 135 11.29 21.89 -22.67
CA GLY A 135 11.37 23.33 -22.92
C GLY A 135 10.71 24.16 -21.81
N GLN A 136 9.57 23.72 -21.27
CA GLN A 136 8.91 24.37 -20.14
C GLN A 136 9.69 24.22 -18.83
N TYR A 137 10.32 23.05 -18.60
CA TYR A 137 11.07 22.77 -17.39
C TYR A 137 12.43 23.48 -17.32
N MET A 138 13.17 23.55 -18.43
CA MET A 138 14.48 24.23 -18.47
C MET A 138 14.39 25.75 -18.35
N MET A 139 13.20 26.32 -18.57
CA MET A 139 12.92 27.75 -18.40
C MET A 139 12.35 28.08 -17.01
N ALA A 140 12.02 27.08 -16.19
CA ALA A 140 11.50 27.30 -14.85
C ALA A 140 12.65 27.59 -13.85
N PRO A 141 12.48 28.56 -12.93
CA PRO A 141 13.46 28.81 -11.88
C PRO A 141 13.59 27.58 -10.99
N GLU A 142 14.79 27.33 -10.46
CA GLU A 142 15.12 26.13 -9.67
C GLU A 142 14.22 25.98 -8.43
N SER A 143 13.70 27.09 -7.89
CA SER A 143 12.73 27.15 -6.79
C SER A 143 11.31 26.72 -7.15
N ALA A 144 10.98 26.58 -8.44
CA ALA A 144 9.69 26.11 -8.95
C ALA A 144 9.74 24.64 -9.38
N LEU A 145 10.89 23.98 -9.25
CA LEU A 145 11.04 22.54 -9.48
C LEU A 145 10.70 21.79 -8.18
N PRO A 146 9.98 20.66 -8.24
CA PRO A 146 9.58 19.88 -7.07
C PRO A 146 10.75 19.18 -6.37
#